data_AF-A0A9D4CER5-F1
#
_entry.id   AF-A0A9D4CER5-F1
#
_cell.length_a   1.000
_cell.length_b   1.000
_cell.length_c   1.000
_cell.angle_alpha   90.00
_cell.angle_beta   90.00
_cell.angle_gamma   90.00
#
_symmetry.space_group_name_H-M   'P 1'
#
loop_
_entity.id
_entity.type
_entity.pdbx_description
1 polymer ?
#
loop_
_entity_poly.entity_id
_entity_poly.type
_entity_poly.pdbx_seq_one_letter_code
_entity_poly.pdbx_strand_id
1 'polypeptide(L)'
;MMRKLGIAAFLYIIFLCCVTGASLNDTKTLLRDLLSNYNKNVRPVHNQSESVNVTVQLNVKSIQEFNEVSQVFSVAAAFSIRWKDESMTWNPANYGGAYQMMTSYDDVWVPELILTSPSDDVESLGAAWNRIRYFADGTAVWLPVALVTSTCTVDVEIYPFDTQTCTLSYIAMGWYDSGEVFFLPATEEVDITSFSEHPVWDLVETTAKSEQVGRYSQVSFSFKLKRRPAYVFVNVVLPILLLSVLNVLVFLLVPESGERVSFCITVLLSIAVFMTIVSAMLPRTSKPVPIVTYKLIVDMVISAAVTVVVILNLRIYSRETEISVPVWLVGIYRFWKCDDCQKRKTETLGKTSKATRIQTVKIISEAENENDINRRLSELIDEEQITWKKISYMVDGVAFWLFGLATLCSFAVYLAIVTSRGE
;
A
#
# COMPACT_ATOMS: atom_id res chain seq x y z
N MET A 1 -48.86 58.98 -34.08
CA MET A 1 -49.32 57.84 -34.89
C MET A 1 -48.22 56.78 -35.08
N MET A 2 -46.98 57.15 -35.41
CA MET A 2 -45.86 56.19 -35.64
C MET A 2 -45.50 55.29 -34.44
N ARG A 3 -45.62 55.75 -33.19
CA ARG A 3 -45.35 54.93 -31.99
C ARG A 3 -46.30 53.73 -31.80
N LYS A 4 -47.57 53.87 -32.22
CA LYS A 4 -48.56 52.78 -32.14
C LYS A 4 -48.34 51.72 -33.22
N LEU A 5 -47.81 52.12 -34.38
CA LEU A 5 -47.47 51.21 -35.48
C LEU A 5 -46.24 50.36 -35.15
N GLY A 6 -45.23 50.93 -34.48
CA GLY A 6 -44.06 50.20 -34.01
C GLY A 6 -44.38 49.14 -32.94
N ILE A 7 -45.30 49.45 -32.01
CA ILE A 7 -45.74 48.48 -30.99
C ILE A 7 -46.59 47.36 -31.62
N ALA A 8 -47.44 47.68 -32.59
CA ALA A 8 -48.22 46.68 -33.33
C ALA A 8 -47.32 45.77 -34.19
N ALA A 9 -46.30 46.32 -34.84
CA ALA A 9 -45.32 45.52 -35.58
C ALA A 9 -44.47 44.65 -34.65
N PHE A 10 -44.07 45.16 -33.49
CA PHE A 10 -43.33 44.39 -32.48
C PHE A 10 -44.18 43.26 -31.89
N LEU A 11 -45.46 43.51 -31.60
CA LEU A 11 -46.41 42.49 -31.16
C LEU A 11 -46.72 41.47 -32.27
N TYR A 12 -46.77 41.89 -33.53
CA TYR A 12 -46.94 41.00 -34.68
C TYR A 12 -45.70 40.11 -34.90
N ILE A 13 -44.49 40.65 -34.70
CA ILE A 13 -43.24 39.88 -34.71
C ILE A 13 -43.17 38.91 -33.53
N ILE A 14 -43.63 39.30 -32.33
CA ILE A 14 -43.76 38.40 -31.18
C ILE A 14 -44.81 37.30 -31.44
N PHE A 15 -45.91 37.61 -32.13
CA PHE A 15 -46.95 36.66 -32.50
C PHE A 15 -46.51 35.70 -33.63
N LEU A 16 -45.66 36.17 -34.55
CA LEU A 16 -44.99 35.35 -35.57
C LEU A 16 -43.87 34.48 -34.99
N CYS A 17 -43.19 34.95 -33.94
CA CYS A 17 -42.27 34.15 -33.13
C CYS A 17 -43.01 33.38 -32.04
N CYS A 18 -44.16 32.79 -32.36
CA CYS A 18 -44.75 31.77 -31.52
C CYS A 18 -43.77 30.60 -31.50
N VAL A 19 -42.95 30.50 -30.46
CA VAL A 19 -42.09 29.34 -30.22
C VAL A 19 -43.03 28.18 -29.98
N THR A 20 -43.35 27.44 -31.04
CA THR A 20 -44.12 26.21 -30.95
C THR A 20 -43.24 25.22 -30.19
N GLY A 21 -43.61 24.95 -28.94
CA GLY A 21 -43.04 23.84 -28.19
C GLY A 21 -43.72 22.54 -28.61
N ALA A 22 -42.95 21.45 -28.65
CA ALA A 22 -43.46 20.14 -29.01
C ALA A 22 -44.60 19.72 -28.08
N SER A 23 -45.74 19.31 -28.64
CA SER A 23 -46.87 18.82 -27.86
C SER A 23 -46.68 17.34 -27.49
N LEU A 24 -47.45 16.85 -26.50
CA LEU A 24 -47.45 15.44 -26.13
C LEU A 24 -47.75 14.51 -27.32
N ASN A 25 -48.63 14.95 -28.22
CA ASN A 25 -49.01 14.15 -29.39
C ASN A 25 -47.89 14.09 -30.44
N ASP A 26 -47.13 15.17 -30.57
CA ASP A 26 -45.97 15.23 -31.47
C ASP A 26 -44.89 14.27 -30.99
N THR A 27 -44.57 14.27 -29.69
CA THR A 27 -43.59 13.35 -29.10
C THR A 27 -44.02 11.88 -29.18
N LYS A 28 -45.32 11.59 -28.98
CA LYS A 28 -45.85 10.22 -29.14
C LYS A 28 -45.77 9.73 -30.58
N THR A 29 -46.07 10.61 -31.54
CA THR A 29 -46.01 10.29 -32.97
C THR A 29 -44.56 10.10 -33.41
N LEU A 30 -43.66 11.01 -33.01
CA LEU A 30 -42.22 10.88 -33.25
C LEU A 30 -41.67 9.53 -32.76
N LEU A 31 -41.96 9.16 -31.52
CA LEU A 31 -41.49 7.90 -30.95
C LEU A 31 -42.03 6.68 -31.73
N ARG A 32 -43.31 6.72 -32.12
CA ARG A 32 -43.93 5.64 -32.90
C ARG A 32 -43.31 5.52 -34.29
N ASP A 33 -43.12 6.64 -34.98
CA ASP A 33 -42.60 6.68 -36.34
C ASP A 33 -41.18 6.10 -36.37
N LEU A 34 -40.32 6.52 -35.45
CA LEU A 34 -38.93 6.06 -35.35
C LEU A 34 -38.84 4.58 -34.96
N LEU A 35 -39.62 4.12 -33.98
CA LEU A 35 -39.52 2.73 -33.50
C LEU A 35 -40.22 1.70 -34.39
N SER A 36 -41.15 2.11 -35.27
CA SER A 36 -41.97 1.18 -36.07
C SER A 36 -41.16 0.20 -36.94
N ASN A 37 -40.01 0.65 -37.47
CA ASN A 37 -39.11 -0.14 -38.32
C ASN A 37 -37.72 -0.33 -37.69
N TYR A 38 -37.56 0.04 -36.42
CA TYR A 38 -36.27 -0.04 -35.75
C TYR A 38 -36.00 -1.46 -35.25
N ASN A 39 -34.82 -1.99 -35.56
CA ASN A 39 -34.39 -3.30 -35.06
C ASN A 39 -33.15 -3.14 -34.18
N LYS A 40 -33.34 -3.27 -32.87
CA LYS A 40 -32.28 -3.12 -31.86
C LYS A 40 -31.13 -4.14 -31.97
N ASN A 41 -31.31 -5.23 -32.71
CA ASN A 41 -30.28 -6.25 -32.88
C ASN A 41 -29.30 -5.92 -34.03
N VAL A 42 -29.54 -4.84 -34.78
CA VAL A 42 -28.71 -4.43 -35.92
C VAL A 42 -27.96 -3.15 -35.56
N ARG A 43 -26.66 -3.09 -35.91
CA ARG A 43 -25.83 -1.90 -35.68
C ARG A 43 -26.39 -0.70 -36.47
N PRO A 44 -26.51 0.49 -35.85
CA PRO A 44 -27.23 1.62 -36.44
C PRO A 44 -26.39 2.44 -37.43
N VAL A 45 -25.80 1.76 -38.40
CA VAL A 45 -25.03 2.33 -39.52
C VAL A 45 -25.60 1.85 -40.85
N HIS A 46 -25.78 2.75 -41.82
CA HIS A 46 -26.28 2.39 -43.14
C HIS A 46 -25.30 1.48 -43.88
N ASN A 47 -24.00 1.78 -43.78
CA ASN A 47 -22.94 0.94 -44.31
C ASN A 47 -22.41 -0.01 -43.22
N GLN A 48 -22.78 -1.29 -43.30
CA GLN A 48 -22.37 -2.29 -42.30
C GLN A 48 -20.87 -2.64 -42.32
N SER A 49 -20.12 -2.14 -43.32
CA SER A 49 -18.64 -2.20 -43.35
C SER A 49 -17.97 -1.07 -42.54
N GLU A 50 -18.72 -0.08 -42.08
CA GLU A 50 -18.20 1.00 -41.24
C GLU A 50 -18.42 0.70 -39.75
N SER A 51 -17.53 1.25 -38.91
CA SER A 51 -17.58 1.09 -37.47
C SER A 51 -18.49 2.11 -36.83
N VAL A 52 -19.25 1.69 -35.82
CA VAL A 52 -19.94 2.63 -34.92
C VAL A 52 -18.91 3.18 -33.94
N ASN A 53 -18.63 4.49 -34.05
CA ASN A 53 -17.74 5.17 -33.11
C ASN A 53 -18.50 5.52 -31.84
N VAL A 54 -18.04 4.99 -30.71
CA VAL A 54 -18.65 5.16 -29.39
C VAL A 54 -17.69 5.96 -28.51
N THR A 55 -18.09 7.18 -28.17
CA THR A 55 -17.32 8.04 -27.27
C THR A 55 -17.70 7.74 -25.82
N VAL A 56 -16.72 7.44 -24.98
CA VAL A 56 -16.91 7.06 -23.58
C VAL A 56 -16.17 8.04 -22.68
N GLN A 57 -16.87 8.62 -21.70
CA GLN A 57 -16.28 9.43 -20.65
C GLN A 57 -16.60 8.79 -19.31
N LEU A 58 -15.61 8.70 -18.43
CA LEU A 58 -15.77 8.22 -17.07
C LEU A 58 -15.69 9.41 -16.11
N ASN A 59 -16.72 9.61 -15.30
CA ASN A 59 -16.74 10.58 -14.22
C ASN A 59 -16.73 9.83 -12.87
N VAL A 60 -15.63 9.95 -12.13
CA VAL A 60 -15.45 9.21 -10.88
C VAL A 60 -15.97 10.04 -9.71
N LYS A 61 -16.83 9.43 -8.90
CA LYS A 61 -17.37 10.05 -7.68
C LYS A 61 -16.51 9.72 -6.48
N SER A 62 -16.17 8.46 -6.30
CA SER A 62 -15.33 8.01 -5.18
C SER A 62 -14.72 6.65 -5.48
N ILE A 63 -13.55 6.41 -4.90
CA ILE A 63 -13.01 5.07 -4.74
C ILE A 63 -13.70 4.50 -3.50
N GLN A 64 -14.47 3.42 -3.67
CA GLN A 64 -15.26 2.82 -2.59
C GLN A 64 -14.42 1.83 -1.78
N GLU A 65 -13.67 0.99 -2.48
CA GLU A 65 -12.80 0.00 -1.86
C GLU A 65 -11.55 -0.17 -2.72
N PHE A 66 -10.40 -0.24 -2.06
CA PHE A 66 -9.21 -0.82 -2.65
C PHE A 66 -8.60 -1.77 -1.64
N ASN A 67 -8.83 -3.06 -1.87
CA ASN A 67 -8.43 -4.14 -0.99
C ASN A 67 -7.18 -4.80 -1.54
N GLU A 68 -6.03 -4.44 -0.98
CA GLU A 68 -4.75 -5.02 -1.38
C GLU A 68 -4.67 -6.53 -1.17
N VAL A 69 -5.34 -7.07 -0.15
CA VAL A 69 -5.24 -8.50 0.20
C VAL A 69 -6.01 -9.37 -0.79
N SER A 70 -7.23 -8.97 -1.15
CA SER A 70 -8.05 -9.66 -2.14
C SER A 70 -7.81 -9.21 -3.57
N GLN A 71 -6.98 -8.17 -3.79
CA GLN A 71 -6.68 -7.58 -5.10
C GLN A 71 -7.93 -7.03 -5.80
N VAL A 72 -8.86 -6.48 -5.03
CA VAL A 72 -10.13 -5.91 -5.53
C VAL A 72 -10.09 -4.39 -5.49
N PHE A 73 -10.47 -3.77 -6.60
CA PHE A 73 -10.57 -2.32 -6.77
C PHE A 73 -11.99 -1.94 -7.20
N SER A 74 -12.66 -1.14 -6.38
CA SER A 74 -14.07 -0.78 -6.50
C SER A 74 -14.26 0.74 -6.58
N VAL A 75 -14.91 1.21 -7.64
CA VAL A 75 -15.10 2.63 -7.92
C VAL A 75 -16.57 2.93 -8.19
N ALA A 76 -17.10 3.96 -7.54
CA ALA A 76 -18.40 4.52 -7.88
C ALA A 76 -18.22 5.58 -8.97
N ALA A 77 -18.78 5.33 -10.15
CA ALA A 77 -18.61 6.21 -11.30
C ALA A 77 -19.90 6.37 -12.12
N ALA A 78 -19.99 7.50 -12.81
CA ALA A 78 -20.98 7.75 -13.85
C ALA A 78 -20.29 7.72 -15.21
N PHE A 79 -20.89 7.05 -16.18
CA PHE A 79 -20.39 7.03 -17.55
C PHE A 79 -21.17 8.05 -18.38
N SER A 80 -20.51 8.65 -19.37
CA SER A 80 -21.17 9.33 -20.48
C SER A 80 -20.80 8.63 -21.77
N ILE A 81 -21.75 7.88 -22.32
CA ILE A 81 -21.57 7.10 -23.53
C ILE A 81 -22.36 7.78 -24.63
N ARG A 82 -21.69 8.11 -25.74
CA ARG A 82 -22.28 8.80 -26.88
C ARG A 82 -21.96 8.07 -28.18
N TRP A 83 -22.96 7.86 -29.01
CA TRP A 83 -22.79 7.28 -30.34
C TRP A 83 -23.74 7.95 -31.32
N LYS A 84 -23.54 7.68 -32.61
CA LYS A 84 -24.42 8.12 -33.68
C LYS A 84 -25.30 6.95 -34.11
N ASP A 85 -26.61 7.15 -34.13
CA ASP A 85 -27.57 6.21 -34.70
C ASP A 85 -28.20 6.86 -35.93
N GLU A 86 -27.84 6.35 -37.11
CA GLU A 86 -28.30 6.91 -38.39
C GLU A 86 -29.79 6.64 -38.66
N SER A 87 -30.35 5.61 -38.01
CA SER A 87 -31.77 5.24 -38.13
C SER A 87 -32.68 6.06 -37.23
N MET A 88 -32.12 6.73 -36.21
CA MET A 88 -32.84 7.56 -35.24
C MET A 88 -32.72 9.06 -35.53
N THR A 89 -32.89 9.47 -36.79
CA THR A 89 -32.80 10.87 -37.22
C THR A 89 -34.18 11.43 -37.61
N TRP A 90 -34.44 12.71 -37.32
CA TRP A 90 -35.69 13.35 -37.71
C TRP A 90 -35.53 14.86 -37.91
N ASN A 91 -36.50 15.48 -38.60
CA ASN A 91 -36.57 16.93 -38.72
C ASN A 91 -37.47 17.50 -37.60
N PRO A 92 -36.93 18.32 -36.66
CA PRO A 92 -37.72 18.91 -35.57
C PRO A 92 -38.94 19.68 -36.04
N ALA A 93 -38.89 20.31 -37.23
CA ALA A 93 -39.99 21.08 -37.78
C ALA A 93 -41.27 20.26 -38.01
N ASN A 94 -41.14 18.95 -38.26
CA ASN A 94 -42.28 18.05 -38.49
C ASN A 94 -42.97 17.62 -37.18
N TYR A 95 -42.32 17.84 -36.03
CA TYR A 95 -42.76 17.36 -34.72
C TYR A 95 -42.82 18.50 -33.69
N GLY A 96 -43.34 19.65 -34.11
CA GLY A 96 -43.55 20.79 -33.22
C GLY A 96 -42.26 21.38 -32.61
N GLY A 97 -41.13 21.24 -33.30
CA GLY A 97 -39.83 21.72 -32.81
C GLY A 97 -39.12 20.78 -31.84
N ALA A 98 -39.54 19.52 -31.72
CA ALA A 98 -38.89 18.53 -30.86
C ALA A 98 -37.45 18.25 -31.31
N TYR A 99 -36.46 18.78 -30.57
CA TYR A 99 -35.04 18.57 -30.88
C TYR A 99 -34.43 17.35 -30.16
N GLN A 100 -35.08 16.88 -29.09
CA GLN A 100 -34.61 15.75 -28.30
C GLN A 100 -35.79 14.89 -27.83
N MET A 101 -35.54 13.60 -27.65
CA MET A 101 -36.49 12.66 -27.07
C MET A 101 -35.77 11.69 -26.13
N MET A 102 -36.54 10.99 -25.31
CA MET A 102 -36.03 9.91 -24.45
C MET A 102 -36.75 8.61 -24.78
N THR A 103 -35.99 7.52 -24.81
CA THR A 103 -36.51 6.17 -25.04
C THR A 103 -35.99 5.20 -23.98
N SER A 104 -36.61 4.02 -23.91
CA SER A 104 -36.16 2.94 -23.03
C SER A 104 -34.85 2.34 -23.54
N TYR A 105 -34.01 1.89 -22.63
CA TYR A 105 -32.82 1.10 -22.93
C TYR A 105 -33.17 -0.17 -23.74
N ASP A 106 -34.26 -0.85 -23.39
CA ASP A 106 -34.64 -2.14 -24.00
C ASP A 106 -35.18 -2.06 -25.42
N ASP A 107 -35.56 -0.86 -25.89
CA ASP A 107 -36.26 -0.66 -27.17
C ASP A 107 -35.30 -0.30 -28.31
N VAL A 108 -34.04 0.04 -28.00
CA VAL A 108 -33.07 0.55 -28.97
C VAL A 108 -31.74 -0.20 -28.91
N TRP A 109 -30.91 -0.06 -29.95
CA TRP A 109 -29.55 -0.60 -29.93
C TRP A 109 -28.69 0.21 -28.95
N VAL A 110 -27.89 -0.48 -28.17
CA VAL A 110 -26.97 0.11 -27.20
C VAL A 110 -25.61 -0.56 -27.34
N PRO A 111 -24.50 0.21 -27.39
CA PRO A 111 -23.17 -0.36 -27.33
C PRO A 111 -22.87 -0.78 -25.90
N GLU A 112 -23.38 -1.94 -25.48
CA GLU A 112 -23.16 -2.50 -24.15
C GLU A 112 -21.67 -2.71 -23.90
N LEU A 113 -21.14 -2.16 -22.80
CA LEU A 113 -19.74 -2.32 -22.41
C LEU A 113 -19.62 -3.37 -21.31
N ILE A 114 -18.66 -4.29 -21.46
CA ILE A 114 -18.30 -5.29 -20.46
C ILE A 114 -16.90 -5.01 -19.94
N LEU A 115 -16.75 -5.09 -18.62
CA LEU A 115 -15.46 -5.03 -17.95
C LEU A 115 -14.66 -6.32 -18.22
N THR A 116 -13.40 -6.19 -18.66
CA THR A 116 -12.57 -7.36 -19.03
C THR A 116 -12.06 -8.16 -17.83
N SER A 117 -11.96 -7.54 -16.66
CA SER A 117 -11.34 -8.12 -15.46
C SER A 117 -12.19 -7.87 -14.21
N PRO A 118 -13.45 -8.36 -14.20
CA PRO A 118 -14.37 -8.20 -13.08
C PRO A 118 -13.89 -8.99 -11.86
N SER A 119 -14.12 -8.45 -10.65
CA SER A 119 -13.91 -9.19 -9.39
C SER A 119 -15.17 -9.86 -8.86
N ASP A 120 -16.35 -9.35 -9.24
CA ASP A 120 -17.66 -9.91 -8.93
C ASP A 120 -18.37 -10.39 -10.20
N ASP A 121 -19.68 -10.67 -10.09
CA ASP A 121 -20.51 -11.05 -11.23
C ASP A 121 -20.46 -10.00 -12.36
N VAL A 122 -20.45 -10.48 -13.60
CA VAL A 122 -20.43 -9.63 -14.79
C VAL A 122 -21.82 -9.03 -14.99
N GLU A 123 -21.97 -7.78 -14.61
CA GLU A 123 -23.17 -7.00 -14.90
C GLU A 123 -22.91 -5.95 -16.00
N SER A 124 -23.93 -5.69 -16.81
CA SER A 124 -23.92 -4.55 -17.73
C SER A 124 -23.94 -3.26 -16.92
N LEU A 125 -23.30 -2.20 -17.42
CA LEU A 125 -23.26 -0.89 -16.78
C LEU A 125 -24.65 -0.27 -16.51
N GLY A 126 -25.72 -0.76 -17.15
CA GLY A 126 -27.08 -0.26 -16.95
C GLY A 126 -28.11 -1.27 -16.51
N ALA A 127 -29.26 -0.73 -16.13
CA ALA A 127 -30.45 -1.49 -15.75
C ALA A 127 -31.69 -0.96 -16.49
N ALA A 128 -32.80 -1.70 -16.43
CA ALA A 128 -34.05 -1.41 -17.13
C ALA A 128 -34.68 -0.03 -16.83
N TRP A 129 -34.26 0.65 -15.74
CA TRP A 129 -34.70 2.01 -15.43
C TRP A 129 -33.95 3.09 -16.24
N ASN A 130 -32.84 2.76 -16.89
CA ASN A 130 -32.07 3.70 -17.68
C ASN A 130 -32.84 4.18 -18.92
N ARG A 131 -32.73 5.48 -19.19
CA ARG A 131 -33.27 6.12 -20.39
C ARG A 131 -32.12 6.60 -21.26
N ILE A 132 -32.32 6.51 -22.58
CA ILE A 132 -31.37 7.02 -23.56
C ILE A 132 -31.96 8.29 -24.16
N ARG A 133 -31.15 9.34 -24.21
CA ARG A 133 -31.54 10.60 -24.82
C ARG A 133 -31.05 10.62 -26.27
N TYR A 134 -31.97 10.80 -27.19
CA TYR A 134 -31.66 11.01 -28.61
C TYR A 134 -31.85 12.48 -28.97
N PHE A 135 -30.96 13.00 -29.80
CA PHE A 135 -31.06 14.30 -30.46
C PHE A 135 -31.49 14.12 -31.91
N ALA A 136 -32.09 15.16 -32.49
CA ALA A 136 -32.68 15.11 -33.83
C ALA A 136 -31.70 14.73 -34.95
N ASP A 137 -30.41 14.99 -34.73
CA ASP A 137 -29.34 14.62 -35.63
C ASP A 137 -28.99 13.12 -35.55
N GLY A 138 -29.59 12.33 -34.66
CA GLY A 138 -29.28 10.92 -34.42
C GLY A 138 -28.23 10.67 -33.35
N THR A 139 -27.74 11.71 -32.66
CA THR A 139 -26.79 11.53 -31.57
C THR A 139 -27.52 10.95 -30.35
N ALA A 140 -27.06 9.80 -29.86
CA ALA A 140 -27.56 9.14 -28.68
C ALA A 140 -26.63 9.39 -27.49
N VAL A 141 -27.21 9.63 -26.31
CA VAL A 141 -26.47 9.82 -25.06
C VAL A 141 -27.07 8.95 -23.97
N TRP A 142 -26.22 8.12 -23.37
CA TRP A 142 -26.54 7.24 -22.27
C TRP A 142 -25.64 7.55 -21.07
N LEU A 143 -26.26 7.73 -19.90
CA LEU A 143 -25.59 8.15 -18.67
C LEU A 143 -25.81 7.14 -17.52
N PRO A 144 -25.28 5.91 -17.60
CA PRO A 144 -25.41 4.96 -16.51
C PRO A 144 -24.52 5.34 -15.32
N VAL A 145 -24.98 5.00 -14.11
CA VAL A 145 -24.21 5.10 -12.87
C VAL A 145 -23.98 3.69 -12.37
N ALA A 146 -22.73 3.33 -12.10
CA ALA A 146 -22.36 1.98 -11.69
C ALA A 146 -21.35 1.99 -10.55
N LEU A 147 -21.46 0.97 -9.69
CA LEU A 147 -20.37 0.53 -8.83
C LEU A 147 -19.57 -0.51 -9.63
N VAL A 148 -18.37 -0.15 -10.04
CA VAL A 148 -17.51 -1.01 -10.86
C VAL A 148 -16.51 -1.70 -9.95
N THR A 149 -16.51 -3.03 -9.93
CA THR A 149 -15.57 -3.84 -9.16
C THR A 149 -14.68 -4.64 -10.11
N SER A 150 -13.37 -4.44 -9.97
CA SER A 150 -12.35 -5.01 -10.87
C SER A 150 -11.23 -5.65 -10.07
N THR A 151 -10.55 -6.61 -10.70
CA THR A 151 -9.28 -7.12 -10.20
C THR A 151 -8.14 -6.16 -10.53
N CYS A 152 -7.28 -5.88 -9.55
CA CYS A 152 -6.11 -5.01 -9.72
C CYS A 152 -4.87 -5.67 -9.11
N THR A 153 -3.83 -5.86 -9.93
CA THR A 153 -2.56 -6.41 -9.47
C THR A 153 -1.81 -5.38 -8.65
N VAL A 154 -1.51 -5.72 -7.40
CA VAL A 154 -0.86 -4.83 -6.42
C VAL A 154 0.64 -5.17 -6.30
N ASP A 155 1.48 -4.14 -6.31
CA ASP A 155 2.91 -4.26 -6.04
C ASP A 155 3.27 -3.66 -4.67
N VAL A 156 3.60 -4.53 -3.72
CA VAL A 156 3.87 -4.17 -2.32
C VAL A 156 5.36 -4.23 -1.96
N GLU A 157 6.28 -4.21 -2.92
CA GLU A 157 7.73 -4.33 -2.65
C GLU A 157 8.20 -3.30 -1.60
N ILE A 158 7.86 -2.02 -1.81
CA ILE A 158 8.29 -0.88 -0.98
C ILE A 158 7.23 -0.42 0.04
N TYR A 159 6.35 -1.33 0.47
CA TYR A 159 5.32 -1.02 1.47
C TYR A 159 5.89 -0.34 2.73
N PRO A 160 5.30 0.77 3.23
CA PRO A 160 4.03 1.41 2.83
C PRO A 160 4.16 2.64 1.91
N PHE A 161 5.30 2.83 1.25
CA PHE A 161 5.54 3.97 0.34
C PHE A 161 5.21 3.60 -1.11
N ASP A 162 4.21 2.74 -1.29
CA ASP A 162 3.84 2.14 -2.55
C ASP A 162 2.91 3.02 -3.39
N THR A 163 3.04 2.86 -4.72
CA THR A 163 2.11 3.41 -5.70
C THR A 163 1.49 2.28 -6.50
N GLN A 164 0.16 2.29 -6.61
CA GLN A 164 -0.60 1.27 -7.32
C GLN A 164 -1.23 1.85 -8.57
N THR A 165 -1.24 1.07 -9.65
CA THR A 165 -1.90 1.44 -10.91
C THR A 165 -3.01 0.43 -11.20
N CYS A 166 -4.26 0.84 -10.98
CA CYS A 166 -5.42 0.01 -11.29
C CYS A 166 -6.08 0.49 -12.57
N THR A 167 -6.46 -0.44 -13.45
CA THR A 167 -7.02 -0.10 -14.77
C THR A 167 -8.38 -0.76 -14.95
N LEU A 168 -9.39 0.05 -15.28
CA LEU A 168 -10.71 -0.41 -15.68
C LEU A 168 -10.75 -0.48 -17.22
N SER A 169 -10.81 -1.68 -17.76
CA SER A 169 -10.80 -1.91 -19.21
C SER A 169 -12.15 -2.45 -19.68
N TYR A 170 -12.72 -1.81 -20.69
CA TYR A 170 -14.02 -2.13 -21.24
C TYR A 170 -13.93 -2.51 -22.71
N ILE A 171 -14.68 -3.55 -23.09
CA ILE A 171 -14.88 -4.00 -24.47
C ILE A 171 -16.38 -4.06 -24.78
N ALA A 172 -16.75 -4.24 -26.05
CA ALA A 172 -18.14 -4.33 -26.46
C ALA A 172 -18.69 -5.74 -26.16
N MET A 173 -19.88 -5.80 -25.57
CA MET A 173 -20.62 -7.05 -25.39
C MET A 173 -20.95 -7.69 -26.74
N GLY A 174 -20.89 -9.02 -26.82
CA GLY A 174 -21.15 -9.74 -28.06
C GLY A 174 -19.94 -9.90 -28.98
N TRP A 175 -18.75 -9.48 -28.54
CA TRP A 175 -17.47 -9.68 -29.25
C TRP A 175 -17.42 -9.03 -30.64
N TYR A 176 -17.98 -7.82 -30.77
CA TYR A 176 -17.84 -6.99 -31.98
C TYR A 176 -16.38 -6.73 -32.31
N ASP A 177 -16.00 -6.86 -33.58
CA ASP A 177 -14.66 -6.44 -34.03
C ASP A 177 -14.51 -4.92 -33.87
N SER A 178 -13.27 -4.46 -33.75
CA SER A 178 -12.86 -3.06 -33.84
C SER A 178 -13.37 -2.36 -35.10
N GLY A 179 -13.54 -3.09 -36.21
CA GLY A 179 -14.17 -2.58 -37.43
C GLY A 179 -15.69 -2.44 -37.34
N GLU A 180 -16.32 -2.97 -36.30
CA GLU A 180 -17.76 -2.94 -36.10
C GLU A 180 -18.19 -1.91 -35.05
N VAL A 181 -17.50 -1.91 -33.92
CA VAL A 181 -17.67 -0.97 -32.81
C VAL A 181 -16.29 -0.53 -32.34
N PHE A 182 -16.08 0.79 -32.32
CA PHE A 182 -14.80 1.37 -31.92
C PHE A 182 -15.01 2.35 -30.77
N PHE A 183 -14.36 2.10 -29.63
CA PHE A 183 -14.42 2.98 -28.47
C PHE A 183 -13.36 4.06 -28.52
N LEU A 184 -13.77 5.27 -28.16
CA LEU A 184 -12.92 6.45 -28.08
C LEU A 184 -13.12 7.10 -26.71
N PRO A 185 -12.07 7.37 -25.92
CA PRO A 185 -12.23 8.18 -24.72
C PRO A 185 -12.59 9.62 -25.12
N ALA A 186 -13.50 10.27 -24.38
CA ALA A 186 -13.86 11.67 -24.65
C ALA A 186 -12.71 12.65 -24.38
N THR A 187 -11.84 12.30 -23.43
CA THR A 187 -10.69 13.06 -22.94
C THR A 187 -9.55 12.09 -22.65
N GLU A 188 -8.29 12.55 -22.67
CA GLU A 188 -7.13 11.70 -22.33
C GLU A 188 -7.01 11.41 -20.83
N GLU A 189 -7.74 12.17 -19.99
CA GLU A 189 -7.82 12.02 -18.54
C GLU A 189 -9.24 11.65 -18.10
N VAL A 190 -9.36 11.03 -16.94
CA VAL A 190 -10.66 10.70 -16.31
C VAL A 190 -11.24 11.96 -15.68
N ASP A 191 -12.55 12.18 -15.82
CA ASP A 191 -13.21 13.33 -15.21
C ASP A 191 -13.34 13.13 -13.69
N ILE A 192 -12.59 13.95 -12.95
CA ILE A 192 -12.51 13.95 -11.47
C ILE A 192 -13.18 15.19 -10.85
N THR A 193 -13.97 15.96 -11.61
CA THR A 193 -14.60 17.22 -11.14
C THR A 193 -15.47 17.07 -9.90
N SER A 194 -16.02 15.88 -9.67
CA SER A 194 -16.87 15.56 -8.52
C SER A 194 -16.30 14.44 -7.65
N PHE A 195 -14.98 14.27 -7.68
CA PHE A 195 -14.29 13.25 -6.91
C PHE A 195 -14.21 13.63 -5.43
N SER A 196 -14.59 12.71 -4.54
CA SER A 196 -14.32 12.78 -3.12
C SER A 196 -13.02 12.06 -2.79
N GLU A 197 -12.11 12.73 -2.10
CA GLU A 197 -10.82 12.16 -1.69
C GLU A 197 -10.97 10.90 -0.83
N HIS A 198 -10.08 9.92 -1.05
CA HIS A 198 -10.03 8.70 -0.25
C HIS A 198 -9.10 8.89 0.97
N PRO A 199 -9.47 8.39 2.16
CA PRO A 199 -8.71 8.67 3.39
C PRO A 199 -7.33 8.00 3.45
N VAL A 200 -7.13 6.90 2.72
CA VAL A 200 -5.88 6.09 2.74
C VAL A 200 -5.03 6.31 1.48
N TRP A 201 -5.66 6.73 0.38
CA TRP A 201 -5.05 6.71 -0.96
C TRP A 201 -5.20 8.07 -1.61
N ASP A 202 -4.08 8.63 -2.08
CA ASP A 202 -4.06 9.83 -2.88
C ASP A 202 -4.16 9.46 -4.36
N LEU A 203 -5.14 10.03 -5.06
CA LEU A 203 -5.23 9.91 -6.51
C LEU A 203 -4.24 10.88 -7.15
N VAL A 204 -3.15 10.34 -7.71
CA VAL A 204 -2.05 11.14 -8.25
C VAL A 204 -2.28 11.50 -9.71
N GLU A 205 -2.73 10.52 -10.50
CA GLU A 205 -2.85 10.65 -11.96
C GLU A 205 -3.96 9.73 -12.46
N THR A 206 -4.67 10.18 -13.49
CA THR A 206 -5.64 9.37 -14.21
C THR A 206 -5.36 9.45 -15.70
N THR A 207 -5.55 8.34 -16.41
CA THR A 207 -5.42 8.32 -17.87
C THR A 207 -6.55 7.53 -18.49
N ALA A 208 -6.99 7.94 -19.67
CA ALA A 208 -8.03 7.32 -20.46
C ALA A 208 -7.50 7.11 -21.88
N LYS A 209 -7.46 5.86 -22.32
CA LYS A 209 -6.89 5.48 -23.63
C LYS A 209 -7.79 4.49 -24.35
N SER A 210 -7.74 4.52 -25.68
CA SER A 210 -8.29 3.46 -26.53
C SER A 210 -7.15 2.61 -27.05
N GLU A 211 -7.30 1.30 -26.95
CA GLU A 211 -6.33 0.31 -27.41
C GLU A 211 -7.06 -0.78 -28.20
N GLN A 212 -6.37 -1.36 -29.18
CA GLN A 212 -6.89 -2.52 -29.91
C GLN A 212 -6.25 -3.78 -29.36
N VAL A 213 -7.05 -4.63 -28.70
CA VAL A 213 -6.59 -5.89 -28.11
C VAL A 213 -6.98 -7.02 -29.06
N GLY A 214 -6.04 -7.40 -29.93
CA GLY A 214 -6.28 -8.37 -30.99
C GLY A 214 -7.25 -7.79 -32.04
N ARG A 215 -8.49 -8.30 -32.06
CA ARG A 215 -9.55 -7.80 -32.95
C ARG A 215 -10.55 -6.90 -32.25
N TYR A 216 -10.49 -6.75 -30.94
CA TYR A 216 -11.49 -6.00 -30.19
C TYR A 216 -11.00 -4.58 -29.90
N SER A 217 -11.90 -3.60 -29.97
CA SER A 217 -11.64 -2.26 -29.45
C SER A 217 -11.84 -2.27 -27.92
N GLN A 218 -10.87 -1.75 -27.19
CA GLN A 218 -10.89 -1.63 -25.73
C GLN A 218 -10.67 -0.18 -25.33
N VAL A 219 -11.48 0.32 -24.39
CA VAL A 219 -11.22 1.59 -23.71
C VAL A 219 -10.78 1.31 -22.28
N SER A 220 -9.67 1.92 -21.87
CA SER A 220 -9.02 1.68 -20.58
C SER A 220 -8.89 2.98 -19.79
N PHE A 221 -9.32 2.93 -18.53
CA PHE A 221 -9.21 4.03 -17.56
C PHE A 221 -8.27 3.61 -16.44
N SER A 222 -7.08 4.20 -16.38
CA SER A 222 -6.06 3.88 -15.38
C SER A 222 -6.03 4.93 -14.27
N PHE A 223 -5.90 4.45 -13.03
CA PHE A 223 -5.84 5.22 -11.80
C PHE A 223 -4.52 4.96 -11.10
N LYS A 224 -3.71 6.00 -10.93
CA LYS A 224 -2.46 5.93 -10.18
C LYS A 224 -2.70 6.43 -8.75
N LEU A 225 -2.63 5.52 -7.79
CA LEU A 225 -2.90 5.75 -6.38
C LEU A 225 -1.61 5.70 -5.58
N LYS A 226 -1.41 6.64 -4.66
CA LYS A 226 -0.27 6.67 -3.72
C LYS A 226 -0.78 6.49 -2.30
N ARG A 227 -0.16 5.58 -1.53
CA ARG A 227 -0.58 5.31 -0.14
C ARG A 227 -0.17 6.45 0.79
N ARG A 228 -1.02 6.79 1.76
CA ARG A 228 -0.69 7.65 2.90
C ARG A 228 0.00 6.81 4.00
N PRO A 229 1.31 6.97 4.26
CA PRO A 229 2.07 6.00 5.08
C PRO A 229 1.95 6.22 6.60
N ALA A 230 1.42 7.37 7.05
CA ALA A 230 1.46 7.79 8.45
C ALA A 230 0.83 6.77 9.43
N TYR A 231 -0.32 6.20 9.05
CA TYR A 231 -1.00 5.18 9.86
C TYR A 231 -0.16 3.91 10.04
N VAL A 232 0.47 3.44 8.96
CA VAL A 232 1.32 2.25 8.98
C VAL A 232 2.59 2.50 9.80
N PHE A 233 3.17 3.69 9.70
CA PHE A 233 4.36 4.03 10.46
C PHE A 233 4.13 3.93 11.98
N VAL A 234 3.02 4.49 12.47
CA VAL A 234 2.67 4.49 13.89
C VAL A 234 2.28 3.09 14.39
N ASN A 235 1.52 2.32 13.60
CA ASN A 235 0.93 1.06 14.06
C ASN A 235 1.74 -0.19 13.72
N VAL A 236 2.68 -0.10 12.76
CA VAL A 236 3.51 -1.24 12.33
C VAL A 236 4.98 -0.98 12.59
N VAL A 237 5.54 0.11 12.06
CA VAL A 237 7.00 0.36 12.14
C VAL A 237 7.45 0.67 13.57
N LEU A 238 6.71 1.51 14.30
CA LEU A 238 7.06 1.89 15.67
C LEU A 238 7.05 0.72 16.66
N PRO A 239 6.06 -0.19 16.69
CA PRO A 239 6.12 -1.39 17.54
C PRO A 239 7.30 -2.33 17.23
N ILE A 240 7.62 -2.54 15.95
CA ILE A 240 8.76 -3.38 15.53
C ILE A 240 10.08 -2.80 16.05
N LEU A 241 10.21 -1.46 16.01
CA LEU A 241 11.37 -0.76 16.57
C LEU A 241 11.50 -0.96 18.08
N LEU A 242 10.40 -0.80 18.81
CA LEU A 242 10.39 -0.98 20.26
C LEU A 242 10.77 -2.42 20.65
N LEU A 243 10.23 -3.43 19.96
CA LEU A 243 10.59 -4.83 20.18
C LEU A 243 12.07 -5.12 19.87
N SER A 244 12.60 -4.52 18.81
CA SER A 244 14.02 -4.66 18.44
C SER A 244 14.94 -4.09 19.53
N VAL A 245 14.58 -2.97 20.15
CA VAL A 245 15.31 -2.38 21.28
C VAL A 245 15.22 -3.29 22.51
N LEU A 246 14.02 -3.75 22.87
CA LEU A 246 13.81 -4.65 24.00
C LEU A 246 14.66 -5.92 23.88
N ASN A 247 14.77 -6.49 22.68
CA ASN A 247 15.57 -7.69 22.42
C ASN A 247 17.05 -7.54 22.85
N VAL A 248 17.65 -6.35 22.70
CA VAL A 248 19.05 -6.10 23.08
C VAL A 248 19.20 -5.81 24.57
N LEU A 249 18.17 -5.24 25.22
CA LEU A 249 18.21 -4.90 26.65
C LEU A 249 18.35 -6.11 27.57
N VAL A 250 18.12 -7.34 27.09
CA VAL A 250 18.27 -8.55 27.91
C VAL A 250 19.70 -8.73 28.46
N PHE A 251 20.71 -8.26 27.74
CA PHE A 251 22.12 -8.33 28.17
C PHE A 251 22.44 -7.37 29.32
N LEU A 252 21.57 -6.37 29.58
CA LEU A 252 21.69 -5.47 30.74
C LEU A 252 21.05 -6.05 32.01
N LEU A 253 20.12 -7.01 31.86
CA LEU A 253 19.45 -7.64 33.00
C LEU A 253 20.45 -8.52 33.76
N VAL A 254 20.50 -8.51 35.08
CA VAL A 254 21.48 -9.33 35.84
C VAL A 254 21.11 -10.83 35.79
N PRO A 255 22.08 -11.78 35.64
CA PRO A 255 21.78 -13.22 35.52
C PRO A 255 21.08 -13.81 36.74
N GLU A 256 21.33 -13.24 37.92
CA GLU A 256 20.77 -13.70 39.20
C GLU A 256 19.26 -13.51 39.32
N SER A 257 18.66 -12.67 38.47
CA SER A 257 17.22 -12.43 38.46
C SER A 257 16.39 -13.65 38.02
N GLY A 258 16.98 -14.61 37.31
CA GLY A 258 16.25 -15.77 36.74
C GLY A 258 15.33 -15.45 35.55
N GLU A 259 14.98 -14.18 35.32
CA GLU A 259 14.00 -13.75 34.32
C GLU A 259 14.55 -13.62 32.88
N ARG A 260 15.86 -13.75 32.67
CA ARG A 260 16.50 -13.54 31.34
C ARG A 260 15.94 -14.42 30.23
N VAL A 261 15.72 -15.71 30.51
CA VAL A 261 15.22 -16.66 29.51
C VAL A 261 13.74 -16.38 29.19
N SER A 262 12.95 -16.11 30.23
CA SER A 262 11.53 -15.73 30.10
C SER A 262 11.37 -14.47 29.26
N PHE A 263 12.20 -13.45 29.50
CA PHE A 263 12.24 -12.22 28.71
C PHE A 263 12.59 -12.48 27.23
N CYS A 264 13.61 -13.30 26.93
CA CYS A 264 13.96 -13.64 25.55
C CYS A 264 12.81 -14.32 24.81
N ILE A 265 12.17 -15.31 25.45
CA ILE A 265 11.08 -16.08 24.85
C ILE A 265 9.86 -15.18 24.60
N THR A 266 9.53 -14.28 25.53
CA THR A 266 8.39 -13.36 25.37
C THR A 266 8.62 -12.34 24.25
N VAL A 267 9.84 -11.82 24.09
CA VAL A 267 10.19 -10.94 22.96
C VAL A 267 10.15 -11.70 21.63
N LEU A 268 10.72 -12.91 21.57
CA LEU A 268 10.68 -13.76 20.37
C LEU A 268 9.24 -14.07 19.93
N LEU A 269 8.38 -14.44 20.89
CA LEU A 269 6.96 -14.69 20.64
C LEU A 269 6.25 -13.43 20.15
N SER A 270 6.55 -12.27 20.75
CA SER A 270 5.96 -10.99 20.34
C SER A 270 6.32 -10.66 18.88
N ILE A 271 7.59 -10.84 18.48
CA ILE A 271 8.02 -10.65 17.09
C ILE A 271 7.29 -11.61 16.15
N ALA A 272 7.12 -12.89 16.53
CA ALA A 272 6.39 -13.88 15.72
C ALA A 272 4.90 -13.52 15.54
N VAL A 273 4.26 -13.01 16.58
CA VAL A 273 2.88 -12.53 16.53
C VAL A 273 2.77 -11.31 15.60
N PHE A 274 3.65 -10.32 15.74
CA PHE A 274 3.67 -9.15 14.84
C PHE A 274 3.93 -9.53 13.39
N MET A 275 4.84 -10.48 13.14
CA MET A 275 5.07 -11.01 11.80
C MET A 275 3.81 -11.63 11.19
N THR A 276 3.07 -12.40 11.99
CA THR A 276 1.81 -13.03 11.55
C THR A 276 0.75 -11.97 11.24
N ILE A 277 0.63 -10.94 12.09
CA ILE A 277 -0.29 -9.81 11.90
C ILE A 277 0.04 -9.04 10.62
N VAL A 278 1.31 -8.69 10.39
CA VAL A 278 1.74 -7.98 9.17
C VAL A 278 1.53 -8.83 7.92
N SER A 279 1.82 -10.14 7.99
CA SER A 279 1.54 -11.07 6.88
C SER A 279 0.05 -11.20 6.56
N ALA A 280 -0.85 -10.96 7.51
CA ALA A 280 -2.28 -11.00 7.27
C ALA A 280 -2.83 -9.72 6.62
N MET A 281 -2.12 -8.59 6.77
CA MET A 281 -2.47 -7.31 6.15
C MET A 281 -1.95 -7.16 4.72
N LEU A 282 -1.02 -8.02 4.29
CA LEU A 282 -0.39 -7.96 2.98
C LEU A 282 -1.01 -8.99 2.02
N PRO A 283 -1.02 -8.72 0.70
CA PRO A 283 -1.45 -9.70 -0.28
C PRO A 283 -0.63 -10.99 -0.20
N ARG A 284 -1.30 -12.12 -0.43
CA ARG A 284 -0.65 -13.44 -0.53
C ARG A 284 0.02 -13.61 -1.89
N THR A 285 1.03 -12.79 -2.16
CA THR A 285 1.84 -12.85 -3.38
C THR A 285 3.27 -13.29 -3.05
N SER A 286 3.85 -14.08 -3.95
CA SER A 286 5.24 -14.55 -3.81
C SER A 286 6.24 -13.71 -4.61
N LYS A 287 5.74 -12.80 -5.47
CA LYS A 287 6.54 -11.91 -6.31
C LYS A 287 5.79 -10.58 -6.49
N PRO A 288 6.35 -9.44 -6.05
CA PRO A 288 7.48 -9.29 -5.10
C PRO A 288 7.06 -9.53 -3.65
N VAL A 289 8.00 -9.95 -2.79
CA VAL A 289 7.79 -10.03 -1.33
C VAL A 289 8.11 -8.66 -0.70
N PRO A 290 7.26 -8.11 0.18
CA PRO A 290 7.51 -6.81 0.81
C PRO A 290 8.80 -6.75 1.63
N ILE A 291 9.52 -5.63 1.54
CA ILE A 291 10.77 -5.39 2.29
C ILE A 291 10.54 -5.45 3.82
N VAL A 292 9.36 -5.01 4.29
CA VAL A 292 8.98 -5.11 5.71
C VAL A 292 8.96 -6.56 6.21
N THR A 293 8.57 -7.51 5.36
CA THR A 293 8.55 -8.93 5.69
C THR A 293 9.96 -9.48 5.86
N TYR A 294 10.90 -9.10 4.99
CA TYR A 294 12.31 -9.45 5.15
C TYR A 294 12.90 -8.89 6.44
N LYS A 295 12.57 -7.65 6.81
CA LYS A 295 12.99 -7.04 8.08
C LYS A 295 12.51 -7.84 9.29
N LEU A 296 11.24 -8.24 9.32
CA LEU A 296 10.65 -9.03 10.40
C LEU A 296 11.31 -10.42 10.52
N ILE A 297 11.63 -11.06 9.39
CA ILE A 297 12.37 -12.34 9.39
C ILE A 297 13.77 -12.16 9.97
N VAL A 298 14.50 -11.09 9.58
CA VAL A 298 15.82 -10.79 10.14
C VAL A 298 15.74 -10.56 11.65
N ASP A 299 14.73 -9.81 12.13
CA ASP A 299 14.53 -9.58 13.56
C ASP A 299 14.24 -10.86 14.33
N MET A 300 13.44 -11.76 13.76
CA MET A 300 13.17 -13.07 14.33
C MET A 300 14.46 -13.92 14.44
N VAL A 301 15.30 -13.93 13.40
CA VAL A 301 16.58 -14.64 13.41
C VAL A 301 17.53 -14.06 14.46
N ILE A 302 17.61 -12.73 14.58
CA ILE A 302 18.40 -12.04 15.60
C ILE A 302 17.88 -12.40 17.00
N SER A 303 16.57 -12.38 17.24
CA SER A 303 15.97 -12.73 18.54
C SER A 303 16.20 -14.20 18.93
N ALA A 304 16.12 -15.11 17.96
CA ALA A 304 16.48 -16.51 18.18
C ALA A 304 17.97 -16.67 18.55
N ALA A 305 18.87 -15.97 17.85
CA ALA A 305 20.30 -15.98 18.16
C ALA A 305 20.61 -15.40 19.54
N VAL A 306 19.95 -14.30 19.93
CA VAL A 306 20.05 -13.71 21.28
C VAL A 306 19.62 -14.73 22.34
N THR A 307 18.50 -15.42 22.12
CA THR A 307 18.00 -16.45 23.06
C THR A 307 19.03 -17.56 23.26
N VAL A 308 19.65 -18.06 22.18
CA VAL A 308 20.70 -19.09 22.26
C VAL A 308 21.92 -18.57 23.02
N VAL A 309 22.39 -17.36 22.72
CA VAL A 309 23.54 -16.75 23.42
C VAL A 309 23.25 -16.56 24.91
N VAL A 310 22.04 -16.14 25.28
CA VAL A 310 21.63 -15.99 26.69
C VAL A 310 21.63 -17.34 27.41
N ILE A 311 21.11 -18.41 26.80
CA ILE A 311 21.13 -19.76 27.40
C ILE A 311 22.57 -20.26 27.60
N LEU A 312 23.43 -20.07 26.59
CA LEU A 312 24.84 -20.42 26.70
C LEU A 312 25.56 -19.59 27.77
N ASN A 313 25.27 -18.30 27.86
CA ASN A 313 25.85 -17.42 28.86
C ASN A 313 25.40 -17.83 30.27
N LEU A 314 24.13 -18.14 30.48
CA LEU A 314 23.62 -18.64 31.76
C LEU A 314 24.31 -19.96 32.17
N ARG A 315 24.57 -20.86 31.22
CA ARG A 315 25.33 -22.09 31.49
C ARG A 315 26.79 -21.82 31.87
N ILE A 316 27.40 -20.77 31.32
CA ILE A 316 28.74 -20.32 31.71
C ILE A 316 28.70 -19.70 33.11
N TYR A 317 27.68 -18.90 33.40
CA TYR A 317 27.48 -18.25 34.71
C TYR A 317 27.29 -19.27 35.84
N SER A 318 26.55 -20.35 35.58
CA SER A 318 26.25 -21.39 36.56
C SER A 318 27.38 -22.42 36.75
N ARG A 319 28.53 -22.24 36.09
CA ARG A 319 29.66 -23.17 36.19
C ARG A 319 30.37 -22.97 37.54
N GLU A 320 30.57 -24.06 38.28
CA GLU A 320 31.24 -24.07 39.58
C GLU A 320 32.63 -23.43 39.53
N THR A 321 32.99 -22.71 40.59
CA THR A 321 34.25 -21.95 40.71
C THR A 321 35.49 -22.83 40.81
N GLU A 322 35.33 -24.13 41.09
CA GLU A 322 36.44 -25.08 41.22
C GLU A 322 37.11 -25.43 39.88
N ILE A 323 36.41 -25.23 38.77
CA ILE A 323 36.98 -25.48 37.44
C ILE A 323 37.74 -24.23 36.99
N SER A 324 39.06 -24.31 36.92
CA SER A 324 39.89 -23.20 36.41
C SER A 324 39.50 -22.80 34.98
N VAL A 325 39.50 -21.48 34.74
CA VAL A 325 39.21 -20.94 33.41
C VAL A 325 40.35 -21.30 32.46
N PRO A 326 40.06 -21.81 31.24
CA PRO A 326 41.08 -22.06 30.23
C PRO A 326 41.92 -20.81 29.92
N VAL A 327 43.24 -21.01 29.77
CA VAL A 327 44.23 -19.93 29.58
C VAL A 327 43.90 -19.05 28.36
N TRP A 328 43.33 -19.62 27.30
CA TRP A 328 42.92 -18.87 26.10
C TRP A 328 41.77 -17.87 26.38
N LEU A 329 40.79 -18.23 27.24
CA LEU A 329 39.69 -17.35 27.65
C LEU A 329 40.20 -16.20 28.53
N VAL A 330 41.18 -16.48 29.40
CA VAL A 330 41.87 -15.46 30.19
C VAL A 330 42.62 -14.47 29.30
N GLY A 331 43.27 -14.97 28.23
CA GLY A 331 43.89 -14.13 27.21
C GLY A 331 42.90 -13.18 26.54
N ILE A 332 41.74 -13.69 26.12
CA ILE A 332 40.65 -12.89 25.52
C ILE A 332 40.12 -11.84 26.50
N TYR A 333 39.86 -12.23 27.75
CA TYR A 333 39.39 -11.29 28.78
C TYR A 333 40.39 -10.15 29.03
N ARG A 334 41.69 -10.46 29.11
CA ARG A 334 42.75 -9.45 29.27
C ARG A 334 42.89 -8.55 28.04
N PHE A 335 42.70 -9.09 26.84
CA PHE A 335 42.70 -8.30 25.60
C PHE A 335 41.52 -7.33 25.55
N TRP A 336 40.31 -7.81 25.86
CA TRP A 336 39.10 -6.98 25.93
C TRP A 336 39.23 -5.85 26.95
N LYS A 337 39.79 -6.13 28.13
CA LYS A 337 40.08 -5.08 29.13
C LYS A 337 41.22 -4.14 28.70
N CYS A 338 42.16 -4.58 27.86
CA CYS A 338 43.26 -3.74 27.38
C CYS A 338 42.79 -2.65 26.40
N ASP A 339 41.74 -2.92 25.62
CA ASP A 339 41.10 -1.92 24.75
C ASP A 339 40.47 -0.78 25.58
N ASP A 340 39.92 -1.10 26.75
CA ASP A 340 39.44 -0.13 27.75
C ASP A 340 40.60 0.52 28.54
N CYS A 341 41.73 -0.18 28.75
CA CYS A 341 42.94 0.37 29.37
C CYS A 341 43.66 1.39 28.48
N GLN A 342 43.54 1.34 27.15
CA GLN A 342 44.24 2.31 26.30
C GLN A 342 43.64 3.72 26.41
N LYS A 343 42.35 3.85 26.78
CA LYS A 343 41.72 5.14 27.13
C LYS A 343 42.11 5.65 28.53
N ARG A 344 42.56 4.79 29.46
CA ARG A 344 43.04 5.18 30.81
C ARG A 344 44.56 5.26 30.98
N LYS A 345 45.34 4.68 30.06
CA LYS A 345 46.81 4.55 30.19
C LYS A 345 47.57 5.87 30.21
N THR A 346 46.99 6.98 29.75
CA THR A 346 47.66 8.29 29.80
C THR A 346 47.78 8.85 31.23
N GLU A 347 47.03 8.35 32.22
CA GLU A 347 47.11 8.84 33.62
C GLU A 347 47.67 7.85 34.66
N THR A 348 47.69 6.53 34.40
CA THR A 348 47.90 5.53 35.47
C THR A 348 49.17 4.67 35.38
N LEU A 349 50.04 4.83 34.38
CA LEU A 349 51.24 3.97 34.24
C LEU A 349 52.33 4.22 35.32
N GLY A 350 52.17 5.24 36.17
CA GLY A 350 53.08 5.53 37.30
C GLY A 350 52.60 5.07 38.68
N LYS A 351 51.34 4.64 38.86
CA LYS A 351 50.74 4.41 40.20
C LYS A 351 50.52 2.94 40.57
N THR A 352 50.29 2.04 39.61
CA THR A 352 49.88 0.65 39.89
C THR A 352 51.01 -0.25 40.37
N SER A 353 52.24 -0.11 39.86
CA SER A 353 53.39 -0.91 40.31
C SER A 353 53.83 -0.59 41.75
N LYS A 354 53.57 0.64 42.24
CA LYS A 354 53.84 1.02 43.63
C LYS A 354 52.73 0.54 44.58
N ALA A 355 51.46 0.59 44.18
CA ALA A 355 50.33 0.22 45.04
C ALA A 355 50.35 -1.26 45.46
N THR A 356 50.55 -2.19 44.51
CA THR A 356 50.58 -3.63 44.82
C THR A 356 51.75 -3.98 45.74
N ARG A 357 52.93 -3.38 45.51
CA ARG A 357 54.13 -3.60 46.34
C ARG A 357 53.98 -3.03 47.76
N ILE A 358 53.29 -1.89 47.91
CA ILE A 358 52.96 -1.31 49.22
C ILE A 358 51.98 -2.22 49.96
N GLN A 359 51.00 -2.80 49.28
CA GLN A 359 49.96 -3.63 49.87
C GLN A 359 50.50 -5.00 50.35
N THR A 360 51.41 -5.64 49.60
CA THR A 360 52.08 -6.87 50.06
C THR A 360 52.99 -6.61 51.26
N VAL A 361 53.73 -5.49 51.27
CA VAL A 361 54.58 -5.10 52.40
C VAL A 361 53.73 -4.80 53.65
N LYS A 362 52.57 -4.17 53.49
CA LYS A 362 51.65 -3.88 54.60
C LYS A 362 51.08 -5.14 55.24
N ILE A 363 50.76 -6.15 54.41
CA ILE A 363 50.25 -7.45 54.87
C ILE A 363 51.33 -8.25 55.61
N ILE A 364 52.58 -8.19 55.15
CA ILE A 364 53.71 -8.81 55.86
C ILE A 364 53.99 -8.10 57.19
N SER A 365 53.79 -6.78 57.29
CA SER A 365 54.00 -6.02 58.53
C SER A 365 52.89 -6.15 59.58
N GLU A 366 51.69 -6.56 59.19
CA GLU A 366 50.50 -6.63 60.06
C GLU A 366 50.05 -8.07 60.36
N ALA A 367 50.81 -9.08 59.94
CA ALA A 367 50.48 -10.49 60.15
C ALA A 367 51.17 -11.06 61.40
N GLU A 368 50.41 -11.80 62.21
CA GLU A 368 50.88 -12.33 63.49
C GLU A 368 51.70 -13.62 63.34
N ASN A 369 51.53 -14.36 62.25
CA ASN A 369 52.28 -15.59 61.95
C ASN A 369 52.29 -15.91 60.44
N GLU A 370 53.13 -16.86 60.05
CA GLU A 370 53.31 -17.30 58.66
C GLU A 370 52.02 -17.88 58.04
N ASN A 371 51.13 -18.45 58.86
CA ASN A 371 49.82 -18.94 58.43
C ASN A 371 48.85 -17.80 58.10
N ASP A 372 48.88 -16.69 58.84
CA ASP A 372 48.07 -15.49 58.58
C ASP A 372 48.58 -14.72 57.37
N ILE A 373 49.91 -14.73 57.13
CA ILE A 373 50.49 -14.24 55.86
C ILE A 373 49.93 -15.06 54.71
N ASN A 374 50.04 -16.39 54.76
CA ASN A 374 49.55 -17.27 53.69
C ASN A 374 48.04 -17.13 53.48
N ARG A 375 47.25 -16.95 54.54
CA ARG A 375 45.81 -16.71 54.46
C ARG A 375 45.48 -15.38 53.77
N ARG A 376 46.07 -14.27 54.21
CA ARG A 376 45.83 -12.95 53.59
C ARG A 376 46.38 -12.85 52.16
N LEU A 377 47.46 -13.57 51.87
CA LEU A 377 47.99 -13.70 50.51
C LEU A 377 47.04 -14.53 49.64
N SER A 378 46.45 -15.61 50.17
CA SER A 378 45.44 -16.39 49.45
C SER A 378 44.16 -15.60 49.17
N GLU A 379 43.69 -14.76 50.12
CA GLU A 379 42.55 -13.86 49.92
C GLU A 379 42.80 -12.82 48.81
N LEU A 380 44.03 -12.27 48.73
CA LEU A 380 44.44 -11.38 47.64
C LEU A 380 44.51 -12.10 46.28
N ILE A 381 45.00 -13.35 46.27
CA ILE A 381 45.09 -14.16 45.05
C ILE A 381 43.68 -14.49 44.54
N ASP A 382 42.73 -14.78 45.43
CA ASP A 382 41.32 -15.02 45.09
C ASP A 382 40.62 -13.76 44.51
N GLU A 383 40.95 -12.55 44.97
CA GLU A 383 40.45 -11.31 44.34
C GLU A 383 40.98 -11.14 42.90
N GLU A 384 42.21 -11.56 42.63
CA GLU A 384 42.88 -11.44 41.34
C GLU A 384 42.51 -12.58 40.35
N GLN A 385 41.95 -13.70 40.84
CA GLN A 385 41.51 -14.80 39.96
C GLN A 385 40.29 -14.40 39.11
N ILE A 386 40.38 -14.74 37.82
CA ILE A 386 39.31 -14.51 36.84
C ILE A 386 38.30 -15.64 36.99
N THR A 387 37.14 -15.31 37.56
CA THR A 387 36.02 -16.25 37.77
C THR A 387 35.14 -16.37 36.52
N TRP A 388 34.46 -17.50 36.34
CA TRP A 388 33.46 -17.70 35.27
C TRP A 388 32.36 -16.63 35.25
N LYS A 389 31.99 -16.07 36.41
CA LYS A 389 31.08 -14.92 36.52
C LYS A 389 31.63 -13.67 35.81
N LYS A 390 32.91 -13.33 35.98
CA LYS A 390 33.54 -12.17 35.31
C LYS A 390 33.55 -12.36 33.78
N ILE A 391 33.69 -13.60 33.31
CA ILE A 391 33.65 -13.96 31.88
C ILE A 391 32.22 -13.85 31.34
N SER A 392 31.22 -14.31 32.08
CA SER A 392 29.80 -14.18 31.73
C SER A 392 29.42 -12.71 31.52
N TYR A 393 29.85 -11.80 32.40
CA TYR A 393 29.64 -10.35 32.23
C TYR A 393 30.38 -9.76 31.02
N MET A 394 31.59 -10.25 30.71
CA MET A 394 32.29 -9.87 29.49
C MET A 394 31.51 -10.30 28.25
N VAL A 395 31.00 -11.54 28.22
CA VAL A 395 30.18 -12.05 27.12
C VAL A 395 28.91 -11.23 26.96
N ASP A 396 28.24 -10.84 28.06
CA ASP A 396 27.07 -9.95 28.01
C ASP A 396 27.41 -8.59 27.38
N GLY A 397 28.53 -7.98 27.78
CA GLY A 397 28.98 -6.70 27.21
C GLY A 397 29.29 -6.80 25.72
N VAL A 398 30.00 -7.86 25.30
CA VAL A 398 30.31 -8.10 23.87
C VAL A 398 29.03 -8.37 23.08
N ALA A 399 28.14 -9.22 23.60
CA ALA A 399 26.87 -9.56 22.95
C ALA A 399 25.95 -8.34 22.83
N PHE A 400 25.87 -7.49 23.86
CA PHE A 400 25.12 -6.25 23.83
C PHE A 400 25.54 -5.35 22.66
N TRP A 401 26.85 -5.11 22.49
CA TRP A 401 27.34 -4.30 21.38
C TRP A 401 27.18 -4.99 20.02
N LEU A 402 27.44 -6.29 19.93
CA LEU A 402 27.32 -7.05 18.68
C LEU A 402 25.88 -7.08 18.18
N PHE A 403 24.93 -7.45 19.05
CA PHE A 403 23.51 -7.50 18.68
C PHE A 403 22.90 -6.11 18.57
N GLY A 404 23.32 -5.14 19.39
CA GLY A 404 22.92 -3.75 19.26
C GLY A 404 23.36 -3.13 17.94
N LEU A 405 24.60 -3.38 17.50
CA LEU A 405 25.06 -2.96 16.18
C LEU A 405 24.29 -3.69 15.07
N ALA A 406 24.06 -4.99 15.20
CA ALA A 406 23.31 -5.76 14.21
C ALA A 406 21.86 -5.25 14.04
N THR A 407 21.16 -4.93 15.13
CA THR A 407 19.80 -4.37 15.07
C THR A 407 19.79 -2.95 14.50
N LEU A 408 20.76 -2.11 14.87
CA LEU A 408 20.92 -0.77 14.29
C LEU A 408 21.23 -0.83 12.78
N CYS A 409 22.15 -1.70 12.36
CA CYS A 409 22.46 -1.92 10.95
C CYS A 409 21.24 -2.44 10.18
N SER A 410 20.53 -3.43 10.71
CA SER A 410 19.29 -3.95 10.11
C SER A 410 18.25 -2.85 9.91
N PHE A 411 18.05 -1.99 10.92
CA PHE A 411 17.11 -0.87 10.82
C PHE A 411 17.59 0.22 9.85
N ALA A 412 18.88 0.57 9.86
CA ALA A 412 19.45 1.54 8.93
C ALA A 412 19.33 1.06 7.48
N VAL A 413 19.58 -0.23 7.21
CA VAL A 413 19.38 -0.83 5.88
C VAL A 413 17.92 -0.77 5.47
N TYR A 414 16.99 -1.12 6.36
CA TYR A 414 15.55 -1.01 6.10
C TYR A 414 15.16 0.43 5.71
N LEU A 415 15.54 1.43 6.51
CA LEU A 415 15.26 2.83 6.20
C LEU A 415 15.93 3.29 4.91
N ALA A 416 17.18 2.91 4.66
CA ALA A 416 17.89 3.29 3.44
C ALA A 416 17.21 2.74 2.18
N ILE A 417 16.76 1.48 2.19
CA ILE A 417 16.05 0.88 1.06
C ILE A 417 14.70 1.57 0.85
N VAL A 418 13.95 1.79 1.94
CA VAL A 418 12.60 2.38 1.86
C VAL A 418 12.64 3.85 1.42
N THR A 419 13.62 4.63 1.90
CA THR A 419 13.77 6.05 1.52
C THR A 419 14.34 6.22 0.11
N SER A 420 15.34 5.43 -0.28
CA SER A 420 15.95 5.53 -1.61
C SER A 420 15.03 5.11 -2.76
N ARG A 421 14.01 4.30 -2.47
CA ARG A 421 13.02 3.83 -3.46
C ARG A 421 11.64 4.46 -3.30
N GLY A 422 11.45 5.32 -2.29
CA GLY A 422 10.17 5.97 -1.99
C GLY A 422 10.02 7.38 -2.60
N GLU A 423 11.10 7.94 -3.14
CA GLU A 423 11.11 9.12 -4.02
C GLU A 423 11.02 8.69 -5.48
#